data_AF-A0AAV6AX49-F1
#
_entry.id   AF-A0AAV6AX49-F1
#
_cell.length_a   1.000
_cell.length_b   1.000
_cell.length_c   1.000
_cell.angle_alpha   90.00
_cell.angle_beta   90.00
_cell.angle_gamma   90.00
#
_symmetry.space_group_name_H-M   'P 1'
#
loop_
_entity.id
_entity.type
_entity.pdbx_description
1 polymer ?
#
loop_
_entity_poly.entity_id
_entity_poly.type
_entity_poly.pdbx_seq_one_letter_code
_entity_poly.pdbx_strand_id
1 'polypeptide(L)'
;MSTNKTPSKAFRVTIEIVGFFLALTLLQGCASSGEVKVDASKRADFAVPTSGKAKVVFYRPKKEASIDIGVHDGEQLVAKLPGKTYCIYECDPGPHLFSGSFGNLDIVNADLLPNRIYYVKTALVPQWVTAAHVKMTPIHPSRAGSDWQEMPRTLMKLEKRIVTPQEVERDRKGIEGYMQRMKVYRDKPGAVFESILPDYGQSSALYP
;
A
#
# COMPACT_ATOMS: atom_id res chain seq x y z
N MET A 1 78.85 24.23 -67.61
CA MET A 1 77.96 23.12 -68.02
C MET A 1 76.73 23.12 -67.13
N SER A 2 75.56 23.17 -67.77
CA SER A 2 74.19 22.81 -67.36
C SER A 2 74.04 22.10 -66.00
N THR A 3 73.08 22.41 -65.11
CA THR A 3 71.63 22.31 -65.35
C THR A 3 70.79 22.99 -64.25
N ASN A 4 69.63 23.51 -64.66
CA ASN A 4 68.48 23.88 -63.84
C ASN A 4 67.88 22.71 -63.06
N LYS A 5 67.24 23.00 -61.92
CA LYS A 5 65.92 22.45 -61.54
C LYS A 5 65.24 23.33 -60.49
N THR A 6 64.12 23.93 -60.88
CA THR A 6 63.17 24.73 -60.10
C THR A 6 62.25 23.83 -59.22
N PRO A 7 61.44 24.40 -58.30
CA PRO A 7 61.01 23.79 -57.04
C PRO A 7 59.58 23.21 -57.09
N SER A 8 59.18 22.47 -56.05
CA SER A 8 57.77 22.19 -55.77
C SER A 8 57.42 22.41 -54.29
N LYS A 9 56.37 23.22 -54.10
CA LYS A 9 55.60 23.39 -52.88
C LYS A 9 54.64 22.21 -52.73
N ALA A 10 54.42 21.73 -51.51
CA ALA A 10 53.11 21.32 -50.96
C ALA A 10 53.34 20.70 -49.57
N PHE A 11 52.91 21.34 -48.48
CA PHE A 11 51.55 21.30 -47.93
C PHE A 11 51.29 20.04 -47.10
N ARG A 12 50.99 20.23 -45.79
CA ARG A 12 49.97 19.54 -44.95
C ARG A 12 50.45 19.21 -43.51
N VAL A 13 49.81 19.80 -42.48
CA VAL A 13 48.83 19.14 -41.55
C VAL A 13 49.56 18.67 -40.28
N THR A 14 49.22 18.98 -39.02
CA THR A 14 48.06 19.61 -38.35
C THR A 14 48.51 19.94 -36.92
N ILE A 15 48.37 21.20 -36.52
CA ILE A 15 48.20 21.60 -35.11
C ILE A 15 46.71 21.87 -35.01
N GLU A 16 46.01 21.25 -34.04
CA GLU A 16 44.61 21.46 -33.59
C GLU A 16 43.92 20.12 -33.24
N ILE A 17 44.42 19.36 -32.26
CA ILE A 17 43.65 18.24 -31.66
C ILE A 17 43.83 18.22 -30.13
N VAL A 18 43.64 19.37 -29.48
CA VAL A 18 43.54 19.44 -28.00
C VAL A 18 42.34 20.27 -27.53
N GLY A 19 41.71 21.06 -28.42
CA GLY A 19 40.62 21.97 -28.07
C GLY A 19 39.20 21.48 -28.35
N PHE A 20 38.96 20.18 -28.59
CA PHE A 20 37.64 19.68 -28.97
C PHE A 20 37.22 18.40 -28.21
N PHE A 21 37.49 18.35 -26.91
CA PHE A 21 36.92 17.33 -26.01
C PHE A 21 36.36 17.91 -24.70
N LEU A 22 36.17 19.24 -24.64
CA LEU A 22 35.67 19.95 -23.45
C LEU A 22 34.25 20.52 -23.63
N ALA A 23 33.54 20.15 -24.69
CA ALA A 23 32.22 20.74 -25.02
C ALA A 23 31.10 19.69 -25.15
N LEU A 24 31.18 18.55 -24.44
CA LEU A 24 30.16 17.49 -24.53
C LEU A 24 29.76 16.86 -23.18
N THR A 25 29.71 17.64 -22.09
CA THR A 25 29.38 17.12 -20.75
C THR A 25 28.30 17.89 -19.99
N LEU A 26 27.41 18.63 -20.66
CA LEU A 26 26.30 19.37 -20.01
C LEU A 26 24.89 18.96 -20.47
N LEU A 27 24.70 17.70 -20.84
CA LEU A 27 23.36 17.09 -20.94
C LEU A 27 23.20 16.02 -19.86
N GLN A 28 23.49 16.37 -18.59
CA GLN A 28 22.88 15.65 -17.48
C GLN A 28 21.44 16.11 -17.39
N GLY A 29 20.56 15.37 -18.08
CA GLY A 29 19.13 15.54 -17.97
C GLY A 29 18.71 15.47 -16.51
N CYS A 30 17.96 16.48 -16.07
CA CYS A 30 17.13 16.36 -14.88
C CYS A 30 16.36 15.04 -14.99
N ALA A 31 16.64 14.11 -14.08
CA ALA A 31 15.75 13.01 -13.81
C ALA A 31 14.42 13.64 -13.36
N SER A 32 13.49 13.79 -14.31
CA SER A 32 12.12 14.17 -14.05
C SER A 32 11.56 13.12 -13.10
N SER A 33 11.50 13.45 -11.81
CA SER A 33 10.67 12.77 -10.84
C SER A 33 9.26 12.77 -11.43
N GLY A 34 8.82 11.63 -11.95
CA GLY A 34 7.46 11.48 -12.45
C GLY A 34 6.50 11.79 -11.31
N GLU A 35 5.92 12.98 -11.31
CA GLU A 35 4.81 13.32 -10.43
C GLU A 35 3.69 12.34 -10.76
N VAL A 36 3.41 11.43 -9.83
CA VAL A 36 2.20 10.62 -9.89
C VAL A 36 1.05 11.61 -9.79
N LYS A 37 0.38 11.91 -10.91
CA LYS A 37 -0.88 12.66 -10.91
C LYS A 37 -1.90 11.87 -10.09
N VAL A 38 -1.96 12.18 -8.81
CA VAL A 38 -2.92 11.61 -7.86
C VAL A 38 -4.28 12.19 -8.20
N ASP A 39 -5.22 11.32 -8.59
CA ASP A 39 -6.62 11.70 -8.78
C ASP A 39 -7.16 12.39 -7.50
N ALA A 40 -7.83 13.53 -7.65
CA ALA A 40 -8.45 14.25 -6.55
C ALA A 40 -9.45 13.38 -5.77
N SER A 41 -10.13 12.44 -6.45
CA SER A 41 -11.02 11.46 -5.80
C SER A 41 -10.25 10.61 -4.77
N LYS A 42 -9.04 10.19 -5.13
CA LYS A 42 -8.15 9.40 -4.30
C LYS A 42 -7.50 10.20 -3.17
N ARG A 43 -7.43 11.54 -3.30
CA ARG A 43 -7.06 12.41 -2.18
C ARG A 43 -8.20 12.62 -1.17
N ALA A 44 -9.45 12.50 -1.59
CA ALA A 44 -10.58 12.56 -0.68
C ALA A 44 -10.65 11.30 0.19
N ASP A 45 -10.26 10.16 -0.37
CA ASP A 45 -10.28 8.85 0.28
C ASP A 45 -9.49 8.78 1.60
N PHE A 46 -8.30 9.39 1.64
CA PHE A 46 -7.47 9.43 2.86
C PHE A 46 -7.54 10.75 3.61
N ALA A 47 -8.51 11.62 3.29
CA ALA A 47 -8.80 12.79 4.13
C ALA A 47 -9.26 12.34 5.53
N VAL A 48 -9.24 13.26 6.50
CA VAL A 48 -9.81 13.01 7.84
C VAL A 48 -11.26 12.52 7.74
N PRO A 49 -11.71 11.65 8.66
CA PRO A 49 -13.10 11.18 8.65
C PRO A 49 -14.10 12.31 8.87
N THR A 50 -15.37 11.98 8.64
CA THR A 50 -16.50 12.78 9.15
C THR A 50 -16.28 13.13 10.62
N SER A 51 -16.59 14.36 11.01
CA SER A 51 -16.37 14.84 12.38
C SER A 51 -16.97 13.89 13.42
N GLY A 52 -16.16 13.46 14.38
CA GLY A 52 -16.54 12.54 15.45
C GLY A 52 -16.47 11.06 15.08
N LYS A 53 -16.19 10.70 13.82
CA LYS A 53 -15.98 9.31 13.39
C LYS A 53 -14.50 8.92 13.39
N ALA A 54 -14.24 7.62 13.41
CA ALA A 54 -12.95 7.04 13.10
C ALA A 54 -12.95 6.49 11.66
N LYS A 55 -11.78 6.40 11.03
CA LYS A 55 -11.59 5.81 9.70
C LYS A 55 -10.57 4.69 9.76
N VAL A 56 -10.91 3.54 9.19
CA VAL A 56 -9.96 2.43 9.00
C VAL A 56 -9.83 2.13 7.51
N VAL A 57 -8.59 2.13 7.04
CA VAL A 57 -8.22 1.80 5.67
C VAL A 57 -7.64 0.40 5.66
N PHE A 58 -8.43 -0.56 5.19
CA PHE A 58 -7.95 -1.92 4.96
C PHE A 58 -7.43 -2.01 3.53
N TYR A 59 -6.19 -2.48 3.35
CA TYR A 59 -5.60 -2.55 2.02
C TYR A 59 -4.83 -3.84 1.79
N ARG A 60 -4.88 -4.34 0.56
CA ARG A 60 -4.22 -5.56 0.12
C ARG A 60 -3.28 -5.26 -1.04
N PRO A 61 -1.96 -5.15 -0.79
CA PRO A 61 -1.03 -4.63 -1.79
C PRO A 61 -0.72 -5.61 -2.94
N LYS A 62 -0.84 -6.92 -2.68
CA LYS A 62 -0.43 -7.98 -3.59
C LYS A 62 -1.64 -8.81 -4.03
N LYS A 63 -1.51 -9.47 -5.19
CA LYS A 63 -2.48 -10.45 -5.71
C LYS A 63 -1.80 -11.81 -5.75
N GLU A 64 -1.81 -12.51 -4.63
CA GLU A 64 -1.21 -13.84 -4.48
C GLU A 64 -2.13 -14.95 -4.99
N ALA A 65 -3.45 -14.71 -4.99
CA ALA A 65 -4.47 -15.64 -5.47
C ALA A 65 -5.72 -14.88 -5.96
N SER A 66 -6.54 -15.54 -6.79
CA SER A 66 -7.88 -15.05 -7.21
C SER A 66 -8.93 -15.33 -6.14
N ILE A 67 -8.64 -14.88 -4.91
CA ILE A 67 -9.49 -15.04 -3.74
C ILE A 67 -9.67 -13.67 -3.10
N ASP A 68 -10.87 -13.39 -2.61
CA ASP A 68 -11.16 -12.18 -1.85
C ASP A 68 -11.06 -12.47 -0.35
N ILE A 69 -10.48 -11.54 0.39
CA ILE A 69 -10.48 -11.58 1.86
C ILE A 69 -11.64 -10.71 2.35
N GLY A 70 -12.59 -11.30 3.06
CA GLY A 70 -13.62 -10.54 3.78
C GLY A 70 -13.04 -9.97 5.07
N VAL A 71 -13.36 -8.71 5.39
CA VAL A 71 -13.05 -8.12 6.69
C VAL A 71 -14.34 -7.76 7.38
N HIS A 72 -14.46 -8.17 8.63
CA HIS A 72 -15.61 -7.90 9.49
C HIS A 72 -15.23 -7.02 10.66
N ASP A 73 -16.20 -6.26 11.15
CA ASP A 73 -16.19 -5.65 12.47
C ASP A 73 -17.31 -6.31 13.29
N GLY A 74 -16.90 -7.20 14.20
CA GLY A 74 -17.83 -8.15 14.82
C GLY A 74 -18.56 -8.99 13.76
N GLU A 75 -19.87 -8.80 13.64
CA GLU A 75 -20.73 -9.51 12.68
C GLU A 75 -20.86 -8.82 11.33
N GLN A 76 -20.47 -7.55 11.22
CA GLN A 76 -20.70 -6.75 10.04
C GLN A 76 -19.57 -6.93 9.03
N LEU A 77 -19.88 -7.28 7.78
CA LEU A 77 -18.92 -7.21 6.68
C LEU A 77 -18.63 -5.74 6.33
N VAL A 78 -17.38 -5.30 6.53
CA VAL A 78 -16.96 -3.90 6.34
C VAL A 78 -16.01 -3.70 5.16
N ALA A 79 -15.29 -4.75 4.75
CA ALA A 79 -14.47 -4.72 3.55
C ALA A 79 -14.44 -6.07 2.82
N LYS A 80 -14.15 -6.00 1.52
CA LYS A 80 -13.85 -7.18 0.72
C LYS A 80 -12.67 -6.86 -0.18
N LEU A 81 -11.58 -7.60 0.00
CA LEU A 81 -10.26 -7.25 -0.52
C LEU A 81 -9.77 -8.30 -1.53
N PRO A 82 -10.14 -8.16 -2.81
CA PRO A 82 -9.37 -8.73 -3.90
C PRO A 82 -7.92 -8.24 -3.86
N GLY A 83 -7.01 -8.96 -4.51
CA GLY A 83 -5.62 -8.51 -4.62
C GLY A 83 -5.51 -7.15 -5.32
N LYS A 84 -4.61 -6.28 -4.84
CA LYS A 84 -4.38 -4.90 -5.32
C LYS A 84 -5.52 -3.90 -5.05
N THR A 85 -6.27 -4.09 -3.96
CA THR A 85 -7.40 -3.20 -3.61
C THR A 85 -7.26 -2.60 -2.21
N TYR A 86 -8.07 -1.58 -1.93
CA TYR A 86 -8.29 -1.07 -0.58
C TYR A 86 -9.77 -0.73 -0.35
N CYS A 87 -10.21 -0.76 0.89
CA CYS A 87 -11.54 -0.34 1.35
C CYS A 87 -11.38 0.69 2.47
N ILE A 88 -12.32 1.62 2.55
CA ILE A 88 -12.42 2.60 3.62
C ILE A 88 -13.65 2.28 4.43
N TYR A 89 -13.49 2.20 5.75
CA TYR A 89 -14.56 2.00 6.70
C TYR A 89 -14.58 3.18 7.67
N GLU A 90 -15.65 3.97 7.67
CA GLU A 90 -15.89 4.96 8.73
C GLU A 90 -16.82 4.36 9.77
N CYS A 91 -16.46 4.49 11.04
CA CYS A 91 -17.15 3.89 12.17
C CYS A 91 -17.16 4.83 13.37
N ASP A 92 -17.93 4.46 14.39
CA ASP A 92 -17.84 5.16 15.67
C ASP A 92 -16.46 4.95 16.32
N PRO A 93 -15.98 5.88 17.16
CA PRO A 93 -14.78 5.66 17.97
C PRO A 93 -15.02 4.63 19.09
N GLY A 94 -13.94 4.09 19.63
CA GLY A 94 -13.93 3.16 20.76
C GLY A 94 -13.48 1.76 20.37
N PRO A 95 -13.91 0.72 21.12
CA PRO A 95 -13.44 -0.64 20.92
C PRO A 95 -14.08 -1.31 19.71
N HIS A 96 -13.25 -1.90 18.85
CA HIS A 96 -13.64 -2.70 17.70
C HIS A 96 -12.92 -4.04 17.68
N LEU A 97 -13.51 -5.00 16.99
CA LEU A 97 -12.91 -6.29 16.75
C LEU A 97 -12.93 -6.59 15.26
N PHE A 98 -11.82 -6.30 14.61
CA PHE A 98 -11.67 -6.59 13.20
C PHE A 98 -11.20 -8.02 12.99
N SER A 99 -11.75 -8.68 11.97
CA SER A 99 -11.28 -10.00 11.58
C SER A 99 -11.30 -10.17 10.07
N GLY A 100 -10.26 -10.80 9.54
CA GLY A 100 -10.06 -11.02 8.12
C GLY A 100 -10.17 -12.50 7.82
N SER A 101 -10.89 -12.89 6.78
CA SER A 101 -11.12 -14.30 6.48
C SER A 101 -11.12 -14.65 4.99
N PHE A 102 -10.50 -15.80 4.69
CA PHE A 102 -10.75 -16.61 3.49
C PHE A 102 -10.53 -18.09 3.88
N GLY A 103 -11.56 -18.75 4.41
CA GLY A 103 -11.42 -20.13 4.94
C GLY A 103 -10.69 -20.24 6.30
N ASN A 104 -9.61 -19.49 6.54
CA ASN A 104 -9.03 -19.22 7.88
C ASN A 104 -9.39 -17.81 8.37
N LEU A 105 -8.93 -17.44 9.56
CA LEU A 105 -9.13 -16.12 10.16
C LEU A 105 -7.84 -15.56 10.73
N ASP A 106 -7.76 -14.23 10.75
CA ASP A 106 -6.89 -13.44 11.62
C ASP A 106 -7.72 -12.36 12.32
N ILE A 107 -7.32 -11.97 13.52
CA ILE A 107 -8.06 -11.03 14.38
C ILE A 107 -7.16 -9.87 14.77
N VAL A 108 -7.74 -8.67 14.77
CA VAL A 108 -7.13 -7.43 15.23
C VAL A 108 -8.08 -6.75 16.21
N ASN A 109 -7.67 -6.60 17.47
CA ASN A 109 -8.38 -5.73 18.41
C ASN A 109 -8.09 -4.28 18.06
N ALA A 110 -9.03 -3.37 18.31
CA ALA A 110 -8.79 -1.96 18.05
C ALA A 110 -9.46 -1.08 19.11
N ASP A 111 -8.80 0.01 19.46
CA ASP A 111 -9.38 1.12 20.22
C ASP A 111 -9.14 2.41 19.44
N LEU A 112 -10.21 2.96 18.88
CA LEU A 112 -10.16 4.02 17.87
C LEU A 112 -10.55 5.38 18.46
N LEU A 113 -9.74 6.40 18.21
CA LEU A 113 -10.06 7.78 18.57
C LEU A 113 -10.88 8.48 17.48
N PRO A 114 -11.73 9.46 17.85
CA PRO A 114 -12.44 10.28 16.87
C PRO A 114 -11.45 11.11 16.03
N ASN A 115 -11.85 11.42 14.80
CA ASN A 115 -11.11 12.25 13.86
C ASN A 115 -9.73 11.68 13.49
N ARG A 116 -9.58 10.35 13.54
CA ARG A 116 -8.33 9.64 13.21
C ARG A 116 -8.49 8.65 12.07
N ILE A 117 -7.38 8.43 11.37
CA ILE A 117 -7.24 7.43 10.32
C ILE A 117 -6.26 6.34 10.77
N TYR A 118 -6.68 5.09 10.62
CA TYR A 118 -5.92 3.90 10.92
C TYR A 118 -5.72 3.08 9.65
N TYR A 119 -4.60 2.35 9.57
CA TYR A 119 -4.26 1.58 8.38
C TYR A 119 -4.00 0.13 8.76
N VAL A 120 -4.59 -0.79 7.99
CA VAL A 120 -4.42 -2.22 8.19
C VAL A 120 -4.04 -2.88 6.88
N LYS A 121 -2.79 -3.34 6.80
CA LYS A 121 -2.31 -4.16 5.69
C LYS A 121 -2.87 -5.57 5.86
N THR A 122 -3.53 -6.05 4.81
CA THR A 122 -4.09 -7.40 4.75
C THR A 122 -3.38 -8.17 3.65
N ALA A 123 -2.92 -9.39 3.94
CA ALA A 123 -2.17 -10.19 2.98
C ALA A 123 -2.53 -11.68 3.10
N LEU A 124 -2.25 -12.43 2.02
CA LEU A 124 -2.15 -13.87 2.06
C LEU A 124 -0.70 -14.24 2.29
N VAL A 125 -0.40 -14.83 3.44
CA VAL A 125 0.96 -15.28 3.76
C VAL A 125 1.05 -16.78 3.44
N PRO A 126 1.80 -17.17 2.40
CA PRO A 126 2.00 -18.57 2.08
C PRO A 126 2.80 -19.25 3.20
N GLN A 127 2.43 -20.50 3.50
CA GLN A 127 3.19 -21.37 4.38
C GLN A 127 3.72 -22.54 3.53
N TRP A 128 4.91 -23.04 3.84
CA TRP A 128 5.59 -24.04 3.00
C TRP A 128 4.86 -25.40 2.96
N VAL A 129 4.14 -25.76 4.02
CA VAL A 129 3.53 -27.09 4.18
C VAL A 129 2.00 -27.01 4.31
N THR A 130 1.44 -25.83 4.58
CA THR A 130 0.02 -25.64 4.87
C THR A 130 -0.59 -24.59 3.93
N ALA A 131 -1.92 -24.53 3.90
CA ALA A 131 -2.62 -23.49 3.14
C ALA A 131 -2.20 -22.08 3.60
N ALA A 132 -2.17 -21.14 2.65
CA ALA A 132 -1.92 -19.73 2.97
C ALA A 132 -2.91 -19.21 4.02
N HIS A 133 -2.48 -18.26 4.85
CA HIS A 133 -3.32 -17.66 5.88
C HIS A 133 -3.50 -16.18 5.66
N VAL A 134 -4.65 -15.65 6.09
CA VAL A 134 -4.83 -14.21 6.23
C VAL A 134 -3.86 -13.72 7.29
N LYS A 135 -3.20 -12.61 7.01
CA LYS A 135 -2.52 -11.79 8.01
C LYS A 135 -3.04 -10.36 7.87
N MET A 136 -3.62 -9.85 8.94
CA MET A 136 -3.95 -8.45 9.14
C MET A 136 -2.88 -7.83 10.01
N THR A 137 -2.50 -6.60 9.67
CA THR A 137 -1.34 -5.97 10.27
C THR A 137 -1.59 -4.48 10.38
N PRO A 138 -1.78 -3.95 11.60
CA PRO A 138 -1.81 -2.52 11.86
C PRO A 138 -0.52 -1.86 11.38
N ILE A 139 -0.65 -0.74 10.66
CA ILE A 139 0.46 0.02 10.12
C ILE A 139 0.49 1.39 10.79
N HIS A 140 1.60 1.70 11.46
CA HIS A 140 1.79 2.91 12.25
C HIS A 140 3.28 3.32 12.24
N PRO A 141 3.61 4.59 12.57
CA PRO A 141 4.98 5.13 12.47
C PRO A 141 6.01 4.36 13.30
N SER A 142 5.61 3.88 14.48
CA SER A 142 6.50 3.17 15.41
C SER A 142 6.72 1.70 15.04
N ARG A 143 6.09 1.21 13.96
CA ARG A 143 6.26 -0.18 13.52
C ARG A 143 7.59 -0.36 12.82
N ALA A 144 8.35 -1.38 13.20
CA ALA A 144 9.59 -1.73 12.52
C ALA A 144 9.36 -2.14 11.05
N GLY A 145 10.35 -1.89 10.20
CA GLY A 145 10.31 -2.20 8.77
C GLY A 145 9.97 -0.99 7.90
N SER A 146 9.76 -1.23 6.61
CA SER A 146 9.49 -0.19 5.61
C SER A 146 8.01 -0.01 5.27
N ASP A 147 7.12 -0.81 5.87
CA ASP A 147 5.70 -0.83 5.52
C ASP A 147 5.05 0.55 5.70
N TRP A 148 5.38 1.28 6.77
CA TRP A 148 4.87 2.63 7.02
C TRP A 148 5.30 3.62 5.93
N GLN A 149 6.58 3.61 5.56
CA GLN A 149 7.18 4.52 4.59
C GLN A 149 6.71 4.21 3.16
N GLU A 150 6.50 2.94 2.84
CA GLU A 150 6.05 2.49 1.52
C GLU A 150 4.53 2.58 1.32
N MET A 151 3.75 2.57 2.41
CA MET A 151 2.29 2.52 2.36
C MET A 151 1.68 3.64 1.52
N PRO A 152 2.03 4.94 1.66
CA PRO A 152 1.40 6.00 0.86
C PRO A 152 1.53 5.75 -0.65
N ARG A 153 2.74 5.43 -1.12
CA ARG A 153 3.00 5.10 -2.53
C ARG A 153 2.28 3.82 -2.97
N THR A 154 2.11 2.88 -2.06
CA THR A 154 1.40 1.63 -2.31
C THR A 154 -0.09 1.87 -2.50
N LEU A 155 -0.75 2.56 -1.55
CA LEU A 155 -2.16 2.92 -1.60
C LEU A 155 -2.50 3.66 -2.90
N MET A 156 -1.59 4.53 -3.36
CA MET A 156 -1.74 5.24 -4.63
C MET A 156 -1.88 4.34 -5.86
N LYS A 157 -1.39 3.11 -5.82
CA LYS A 157 -1.48 2.13 -6.91
C LYS A 157 -2.68 1.17 -6.79
N LEU A 158 -3.37 1.16 -5.66
CA LEU A 158 -4.47 0.22 -5.40
C LEU A 158 -5.81 0.73 -5.93
N GLU A 159 -6.69 -0.18 -6.28
CA GLU A 159 -8.06 0.16 -6.66
C GLU A 159 -8.95 0.29 -5.41
N LYS A 160 -9.79 1.33 -5.35
CA LYS A 160 -10.78 1.44 -4.28
C LYS A 160 -11.88 0.41 -4.51
N ARG A 161 -12.25 -0.31 -3.47
CA ARG A 161 -13.39 -1.25 -3.46
C ARG A 161 -14.40 -0.81 -2.41
N ILE A 162 -15.68 -0.99 -2.73
CA ILE A 162 -16.83 -0.68 -1.86
C ILE A 162 -17.68 -1.92 -1.74
N VAL A 163 -17.94 -2.39 -0.51
CA VAL A 163 -18.82 -3.54 -0.28
C VAL A 163 -20.24 -3.20 -0.74
N THR A 164 -20.86 -4.05 -1.56
CA THR A 164 -22.23 -3.81 -2.02
C THR A 164 -23.26 -4.39 -1.04
N PRO A 165 -24.50 -3.87 -1.02
CA PRO A 165 -25.57 -4.44 -0.18
C PRO A 165 -25.83 -5.93 -0.45
N GLN A 166 -25.68 -6.38 -1.69
CA GLN A 166 -25.85 -7.79 -2.05
C GLN A 166 -24.73 -8.67 -1.48
N GLU A 167 -23.52 -8.14 -1.33
CA GLU A 167 -22.41 -8.85 -0.70
C GLU A 167 -22.62 -8.95 0.81
N VAL A 168 -23.08 -7.89 1.46
CA VAL A 168 -23.47 -7.91 2.88
C VAL A 168 -24.57 -8.94 3.12
N GLU A 169 -25.63 -8.93 2.30
CA GLU A 169 -26.74 -9.88 2.48
C GLU A 169 -26.31 -11.33 2.22
N ARG A 170 -25.40 -11.56 1.27
CA ARG A 170 -24.84 -12.90 1.03
C ARG A 170 -24.00 -13.38 2.22
N ASP A 171 -23.17 -12.50 2.75
CA ASP A 171 -22.29 -12.79 3.89
C ASP A 171 -23.11 -13.10 5.15
N ARG A 172 -24.18 -12.33 5.40
CA ARG A 172 -25.09 -12.50 6.53
C ARG A 172 -25.68 -13.92 6.63
N LYS A 173 -25.87 -14.62 5.50
CA LYS A 173 -26.39 -16.00 5.50
C LYS A 173 -25.48 -17.00 6.21
N GLY A 174 -24.18 -16.71 6.31
CA GLY A 174 -23.18 -17.57 6.97
C GLY A 174 -22.70 -17.05 8.32
N ILE A 175 -23.31 -15.99 8.85
CA ILE A 175 -22.72 -15.24 9.97
C ILE A 175 -22.66 -16.05 11.27
N GLU A 176 -23.66 -16.90 11.55
CA GLU A 176 -23.66 -17.74 12.75
C GLU A 176 -22.45 -18.69 12.79
N GLY A 177 -22.19 -19.38 11.69
CA GLY A 177 -21.03 -20.28 11.56
C GLY A 177 -19.71 -19.52 11.60
N TYR A 178 -19.68 -18.29 11.06
CA TYR A 178 -18.53 -17.40 11.17
C TYR A 178 -18.25 -17.00 12.62
N MET A 179 -19.27 -16.60 13.37
CA MET A 179 -19.14 -16.20 14.77
C MET A 179 -18.73 -17.37 15.67
N GLN A 180 -19.21 -18.58 15.38
CA GLN A 180 -18.74 -19.78 16.07
C GLN A 180 -17.25 -20.03 15.82
N ARG A 181 -16.77 -19.88 14.58
CA ARG A 181 -15.33 -19.97 14.26
C ARG A 181 -14.52 -18.88 14.95
N MET A 182 -15.01 -17.65 14.98
CA MET A 182 -14.38 -16.52 15.68
C MET A 182 -14.21 -16.82 17.17
N LYS A 183 -15.23 -17.38 17.82
CA LYS A 183 -15.17 -17.78 19.23
C LYS A 183 -14.10 -18.85 19.47
N VAL A 184 -14.12 -19.93 18.68
CA VAL A 184 -13.12 -21.01 18.78
C VAL A 184 -11.70 -20.49 18.56
N TYR A 185 -11.50 -19.59 17.59
CA TYR A 185 -10.19 -19.01 17.31
C TYR A 185 -9.69 -18.11 18.46
N ARG A 186 -10.59 -17.34 19.06
CA ARG A 186 -10.30 -16.45 20.19
C ARG A 186 -9.96 -17.21 21.47
N ASP A 187 -10.71 -18.27 21.76
CA ASP A 187 -10.58 -19.04 22.98
C ASP A 187 -9.41 -20.04 22.93
N LYS A 188 -8.68 -20.09 21.80
CA LYS A 188 -7.52 -20.98 21.64
C LYS A 188 -6.41 -20.58 22.62
N PRO A 189 -5.91 -21.52 23.46
CA PRO A 189 -4.82 -21.22 24.39
C PRO A 189 -3.59 -20.67 23.67
N GLY A 190 -3.04 -19.57 24.20
CA GLY A 190 -1.86 -18.90 23.63
C GLY A 190 -2.12 -18.11 22.35
N ALA A 191 -3.39 -17.89 21.97
CA ALA A 191 -3.70 -16.99 20.87
C ALA A 191 -3.28 -15.54 21.21
N VAL A 192 -2.52 -14.94 20.29
CA VAL A 192 -2.08 -13.55 20.37
C VAL A 192 -2.59 -12.83 19.13
N PHE A 193 -3.24 -11.70 19.35
CA PHE A 193 -3.83 -10.89 18.28
C PHE A 193 -3.09 -9.56 18.19
N GLU A 194 -2.95 -9.05 16.98
CA GLU A 194 -2.49 -7.67 16.79
C GLU A 194 -3.51 -6.71 17.42
N SER A 195 -3.04 -5.51 17.78
CA SER A 195 -3.92 -4.47 18.31
C SER A 195 -3.66 -3.15 17.59
N ILE A 196 -4.73 -2.42 17.27
CA ILE A 196 -4.67 -1.02 16.88
C ILE A 196 -4.83 -0.20 18.15
N LEU A 197 -3.76 0.46 18.57
CA LEU A 197 -3.79 1.33 19.74
C LEU A 197 -4.29 2.74 19.36
N PRO A 198 -4.86 3.50 20.32
CA PRO A 198 -5.35 4.85 20.07
C PRO A 198 -4.33 5.77 19.37
N ASP A 199 -3.07 5.68 19.76
CA ASP A 199 -1.94 6.50 19.26
C ASP A 199 -1.47 6.14 17.85
N TYR A 200 -1.94 5.02 17.29
CA TYR A 200 -1.67 4.67 15.89
C TYR A 200 -2.45 5.56 14.91
N GLY A 201 -3.46 6.29 15.41
CA GLY A 201 -4.37 7.11 14.63
C GLY A 201 -3.74 8.39 14.09
N GLN A 202 -3.83 8.58 12.79
CA GLN A 202 -3.31 9.77 12.11
C GLN A 202 -4.35 10.88 12.04
N SER A 203 -3.98 12.10 12.41
CA SER A 203 -4.84 13.30 12.33
C SER A 203 -4.83 13.97 10.97
N SER A 204 -4.01 13.48 10.04
CA SER A 204 -3.90 14.01 8.69
C SER A 204 -3.66 12.87 7.71
N ALA A 205 -4.08 13.09 6.48
CA ALA A 205 -3.78 12.20 5.38
C ALA A 205 -2.27 12.08 5.17
N LEU A 206 -1.79 10.87 4.91
CA LEU A 206 -0.40 10.63 4.48
C LEU A 206 -0.35 10.70 2.96
N TYR A 207 -0.14 11.89 2.42
CA TYR A 207 0.18 12.06 0.99
C TYR A 207 1.68 12.30 0.81
N PRO A 208 2.30 11.71 -0.23
CA PRO A 208 3.58 12.19 -0.74
C PRO A 208 3.44 13.55 -1.42
#